data_AF-A0A6N9BHI7-F1
#
_entry.id   AF-A0A6N9BHI7-F1
#
_cell.length_a   1.000
_cell.length_b   1.000
_cell.length_c   1.000
_cell.angle_alpha   90.00
_cell.angle_beta   90.00
_cell.angle_gamma   90.00
#
_symmetry.space_group_name_H-M   'P 1'
#
loop_
_entity.id
_entity.type
_entity.pdbx_description
1 polymer ?
#
loop_
_entity_poly.entity_id
_entity_poly.type
_entity_poly.pdbx_seq_one_letter_code
_entity_poly.pdbx_strand_id
1 'polypeptide(L)'
;MSAAALDTLSIVRKLTDAGFERDKAEAVADAVGGAMADTVATKADVEVAAEKLRADMLKAAIGIVFANAGLTFAIIKMVSTGG
;
A
#
# COMPACT_ATOMS: atom_id res chain seq x y z
N MET A 1 4.33 15.58 -0.38
CA MET A 1 4.89 14.27 -0.77
C MET A 1 6.39 14.41 -0.87
N SER A 2 7.15 13.72 -0.02
CA SER A 2 8.60 13.66 -0.15
C SER A 2 8.89 12.37 -0.90
N ALA A 3 8.96 12.46 -2.23
CA ALA A 3 9.63 11.42 -3.00
C ALA A 3 11.03 11.29 -2.39
N ALA A 4 11.51 10.08 -2.13
CA ALA A 4 12.93 9.88 -1.90
C ALA A 4 13.63 10.42 -3.15
N ALA A 5 14.14 11.66 -3.06
CA ALA A 5 14.64 12.37 -4.22
C ALA A 5 15.89 11.64 -4.67
N LEU A 6 15.73 10.78 -5.69
CA LEU A 6 16.85 10.22 -6.40
C LEU A 6 17.68 11.39 -6.92
N ASP A 7 18.90 11.49 -6.41
CA ASP A 7 19.84 12.49 -6.86
C ASP A 7 20.36 12.06 -8.24
N THR A 8 19.59 12.44 -9.27
CA THR A 8 19.88 12.17 -10.68
C THR A 8 21.29 12.63 -11.03
N LEU A 9 21.76 13.75 -10.47
CA LEU A 9 23.10 14.27 -10.71
C LEU A 9 24.19 13.35 -10.13
N SER A 10 23.99 12.81 -8.94
CA SER A 10 24.89 11.81 -8.36
C SER A 10 24.95 10.53 -9.19
N ILE A 11 23.83 10.10 -9.76
CA ILE A 11 23.76 8.92 -10.64
C ILE A 11 24.52 9.18 -11.95
N VAL A 12 24.28 10.32 -12.60
CA VAL A 12 24.99 10.71 -13.82
C VAL A 12 26.50 10.75 -13.59
N ARG A 13 26.94 11.35 -12.48
CA ARG A 13 28.36 11.40 -12.11
C ARG A 13 28.94 10.01 -11.96
N LYS A 14 28.31 9.12 -11.19
CA LYS A 14 28.78 7.74 -10.99
C LYS A 14 28.85 6.94 -12.29
N LEU A 15 27.87 7.12 -13.18
CA LEU A 15 27.85 6.45 -14.48
C LEU A 15 28.97 6.99 -15.39
N THR A 16 29.19 8.31 -15.38
CA THR A 16 30.28 8.93 -16.13
C THR A 16 31.65 8.47 -15.60
N ASP A 17 31.83 8.41 -14.28
CA ASP A 17 33.04 7.90 -13.63
C ASP A 17 33.29 6.42 -13.96
N ALA A 18 32.23 5.65 -14.21
CA ALA A 18 32.29 4.27 -14.68
C ALA A 18 32.58 4.15 -16.20
N GLY A 19 32.78 5.25 -16.90
CA GLY A 19 33.13 5.29 -18.32
C GLY A 19 31.93 5.38 -19.28
N PHE A 20 30.72 5.63 -18.78
CA PHE A 20 29.59 5.94 -19.67
C PHE A 20 29.73 7.35 -20.25
N GLU A 21 29.36 7.48 -21.52
CA GLU A 21 29.20 8.78 -22.15
C GLU A 21 28.09 9.57 -21.44
N ARG A 22 28.29 10.87 -21.25
CA ARG A 22 27.44 11.71 -20.41
C ARG A 22 25.97 11.66 -20.83
N ASP A 23 25.69 11.75 -22.13
CA ASP A 23 24.32 11.73 -22.66
C ASP A 23 23.60 10.41 -22.33
N LYS A 24 24.34 9.29 -22.31
CA LYS A 24 23.79 7.98 -21.92
C LYS A 24 23.60 7.89 -20.41
N ALA A 25 24.52 8.44 -19.63
CA ALA A 25 24.40 8.50 -18.18
C ALA A 25 23.17 9.32 -17.75
N GLU A 26 22.90 10.43 -18.42
CA GLU A 26 21.72 11.28 -18.22
C GLU A 26 20.43 10.52 -18.59
N ALA A 27 20.38 9.89 -19.77
CA ALA A 27 19.22 9.09 -20.18
C ALA A 27 18.89 7.94 -19.20
N VAL A 28 19.91 7.26 -18.66
CA VAL A 28 19.71 6.19 -17.68
C VAL A 28 19.23 6.75 -16.34
N ALA A 29 19.81 7.86 -15.87
CA ALA A 29 19.41 8.47 -14.62
C ALA A 29 17.96 8.98 -14.67
N ASP A 30 17.54 9.57 -15.79
CA ASP A 30 16.16 10.02 -16.01
C ASP A 30 15.18 8.84 -16.08
N ALA A 31 15.53 7.76 -16.79
CA ALA A 31 14.67 6.57 -16.86
C ALA A 31 14.47 5.93 -15.47
N VAL A 32 15.54 5.84 -14.67
CA VAL A 32 15.47 5.31 -13.30
C VAL A 32 14.68 6.24 -12.38
N GLY A 33 14.91 7.55 -12.48
CA GLY A 33 14.18 8.56 -11.73
C GLY A 33 12.69 8.54 -12.03
N GLY A 34 12.31 8.48 -13.30
CA GLY A 34 10.91 8.37 -13.74
C GLY A 34 10.25 7.08 -13.28
N ALA A 35 10.91 5.93 -13.45
CA ALA A 35 10.37 4.63 -13.02
C ALA A 35 10.12 4.59 -11.49
N MET A 36 11.02 5.18 -10.70
CA MET A 36 10.88 5.24 -9.24
C MET A 36 9.86 6.29 -8.79
N ALA A 37 9.69 7.39 -9.52
CA ALA A 37 8.62 8.34 -9.22
C ALA A 37 7.23 7.73 -9.42
N ASP A 38 7.05 6.92 -10.47
CA ASP A 38 5.74 6.42 -10.88
C ASP A 38 5.37 5.04 -10.30
N THR A 39 6.35 4.20 -9.95
CA THR A 39 6.08 2.78 -9.64
C THR A 39 6.15 2.43 -8.15
N VAL A 40 6.79 3.23 -7.30
CA VAL A 40 6.94 2.91 -5.88
C VAL A 40 6.06 3.79 -4.99
N ALA A 41 5.21 3.13 -4.20
CA ALA A 41 4.48 3.76 -3.11
C ALA A 41 5.44 4.22 -2.02
N THR A 42 5.20 5.41 -1.46
CA THR A 42 5.97 5.88 -0.30
C THR A 42 5.60 5.07 0.94
N LYS A 43 6.46 5.09 1.97
CA LYS A 43 6.14 4.46 3.27
C LYS A 43 4.80 4.96 3.84
N ALA A 44 4.52 6.25 3.68
CA ALA A 44 3.27 6.85 4.12
C ALA A 44 2.06 6.27 3.36
N ASP A 45 2.18 6.07 2.04
CA ASP A 45 1.10 5.47 1.24
C ASP A 45 0.80 4.03 1.69
N VAL A 46 1.85 3.26 2.00
CA VAL A 46 1.72 1.89 2.51
C VAL A 46 1.09 1.87 3.91
N GLU A 47 1.49 2.78 4.80
CA GLU A 47 0.90 2.90 6.13
C GLU A 47 -0.60 3.23 6.07
N VAL A 48 -0.97 4.20 5.23
CA VAL A 48 -2.38 4.56 5.01
C VAL A 48 -3.17 3.37 4.43
N ALA A 49 -2.61 2.65 3.47
CA ALA A 49 -3.26 1.46 2.91
C ALA A 49 -3.46 0.36 3.97
N ALA A 50 -2.46 0.14 4.83
CA ALA A 50 -2.53 -0.83 5.92
C ALA A 50 -3.57 -0.44 6.98
N GLU A 51 -3.64 0.84 7.36
CA GLU A 51 -4.66 1.33 8.28
C GLU A 51 -6.07 1.18 7.72
N LYS A 52 -6.27 1.52 6.44
CA LYS A 52 -7.55 1.34 5.76
C LYS A 52 -7.96 -0.14 5.74
N LEU A 53 -7.04 -1.03 5.38
CA LEU A 53 -7.31 -2.47 5.37
C LEU A 53 -7.68 -2.99 6.76
N ARG A 54 -6.97 -2.55 7.82
CA ARG A 54 -7.31 -2.91 9.21
C ARG A 54 -8.72 -2.43 9.59
N ALA A 55 -9.08 -1.20 9.22
CA ALA A 55 -10.40 -0.66 9.49
C ALA A 55 -11.50 -1.46 8.77
N ASP A 56 -11.28 -1.82 7.51
CA ASP A 56 -12.23 -2.65 6.74
C ASP A 56 -12.38 -4.05 7.35
N MET A 57 -11.28 -4.67 7.80
CA MET A 57 -11.32 -5.95 8.50
C MET A 57 -12.08 -5.86 9.84
N LEU A 58 -11.86 -4.80 10.63
CA LEU A 58 -12.61 -4.55 11.86
C LEU A 58 -14.11 -4.41 11.59
N LYS A 59 -14.47 -3.63 10.57
CA LYS A 59 -15.87 -3.46 10.17
C LYS A 59 -16.52 -4.78 9.73
N ALA A 60 -15.80 -5.59 8.97
CA ALA A 60 -16.26 -6.92 8.57
C ALA A 60 -16.44 -7.84 9.78
N ALA A 61 -15.47 -7.87 10.70
CA ALA A 61 -15.52 -8.68 11.91
C ALA A 61 -16.74 -8.31 12.79
N ILE A 62 -17.00 -7.01 12.98
CA ILE A 62 -18.18 -6.53 13.70
C ILE A 62 -19.47 -7.02 13.04
N GLY A 63 -19.57 -6.91 11.71
CA GLY A 63 -20.73 -7.41 10.95
C GLY A 63 -20.98 -8.90 11.16
N ILE A 64 -19.91 -9.73 11.13
CA ILE A 64 -19.99 -11.17 11.40
C ILE A 64 -20.48 -11.45 12.82
N VAL A 65 -19.94 -10.74 13.81
CA VAL A 65 -20.36 -10.91 15.22
C VAL A 65 -21.85 -10.60 15.39
N PHE A 66 -22.34 -9.49 14.83
CA PHE A 66 -23.76 -9.15 14.91
C PHE A 66 -24.65 -10.15 14.17
N ALA A 67 -24.23 -10.64 13.00
CA ALA A 67 -24.96 -11.66 12.26
C ALA A 67 -25.10 -12.96 13.08
N ASN A 68 -23.99 -13.42 13.69
CA ASN A 68 -23.99 -14.61 14.54
C ASN A 68 -24.83 -14.43 15.81
N ALA A 69 -24.77 -13.25 16.44
CA ALA A 69 -25.59 -12.94 17.61
C ALA A 69 -27.10 -12.94 17.25
N GLY A 70 -27.47 -12.32 16.13
CA GLY A 70 -28.85 -12.31 15.64
C GLY A 70 -29.35 -13.72 15.31
N LEU A 71 -28.53 -14.53 14.64
CA LEU A 71 -28.86 -15.92 14.33
C LEU A 71 -29.06 -16.75 15.60
N THR A 72 -28.14 -16.64 16.56
CA THR A 72 -28.22 -17.35 17.85
C THR A 72 -29.50 -16.97 18.60
N PHE A 73 -29.81 -15.67 18.65
CA PHE A 73 -31.03 -15.16 19.27
C PHE A 73 -32.30 -15.71 18.59
N ALA A 74 -32.35 -15.73 17.25
CA ALA A 74 -33.48 -16.25 16.50
C ALA A 74 -33.71 -17.74 16.77
N ILE A 75 -32.63 -18.54 16.84
CA ILE A 75 -32.69 -19.96 17.19
C ILE A 75 -33.28 -20.14 18.60
N ILE A 76 -32.78 -19.41 19.60
CA ILE A 76 -33.29 -19.48 20.98
C ILE A 76 -34.78 -19.16 21.02
N LYS A 77 -35.21 -18.09 20.34
CA LYS A 77 -36.61 -17.67 20.30
C LYS A 77 -37.52 -18.71 19.65
N MET A 78 -37.09 -19.34 18.55
CA MET A 78 -37.88 -20.41 17.92
C MET A 78 -38.05 -21.60 18.86
N VAL A 79 -36.97 -22.03 19.54
CA VAL A 79 -37.02 -23.15 20.49
C VAL A 79 -37.90 -22.82 21.70
N SER A 80 -37.82 -21.60 22.25
CA SER A 80 -38.61 -21.22 23.43
C SER A 80 -40.10 -20.99 23.14
N THR A 81 -40.48 -20.78 21.88
CA THR A 81 -41.88 -20.51 21.49
C THR A 81 -42.59 -21.77 20.98
N GLY A 82 -41.84 -22.82 20.62
CA GLY A 82 -42.36 -24.08 20.07
C GLY A 82 -42.51 -25.22 21.07
N GLY A 83 -42.44 -24.96 22.37
CA GLY A 83 -42.60 -25.93 23.46
C GLY A 83 -43.81 -25.64 24.34
#